data_AF-A0A354V875-F1
#
_entry.id   AF-A0A354V875-F1
#
_cell.length_a   1.000
_cell.length_b   1.000
_cell.length_c   1.000
_cell.angle_alpha   90.00
_cell.angle_beta   90.00
_cell.angle_gamma   90.00
#
_symmetry.space_group_name_H-M   'P 1'
#
loop_
_entity.id
_entity.type
_entity.pdbx_description
1 polymer ?
#
loop_
_entity_poly.entity_id
_entity_poly.type
_entity_poly.pdbx_seq_one_letter_code
_entity_poly.pdbx_strand_id
1 'polypeptide(L)'
;MQRIWIALASLTGFAAVAMAAFAAHGVQDPDAAHIVASGVQMHGWHALALLGTGLWSPRGGWLTNAAGAAFTLGTILFCGAVYTHALTGHSLGSVAPTGGTLLMIGWLLLGASALRTR
;
A
#
# COMPACT_ATOMS: atom_id res chain seq x y z
N MET A 1 -13.04 -11.79 -6.25
CA MET A 1 -12.96 -10.32 -6.12
C MET A 1 -11.89 -9.70 -7.03
N GLN A 2 -11.46 -10.41 -8.09
CA GLN A 2 -10.40 -9.98 -9.01
C GLN A 2 -10.55 -8.54 -9.52
N ARG A 3 -11.73 -8.17 -10.04
CA ARG A 3 -11.96 -6.82 -10.59
C ARG A 3 -11.75 -5.71 -9.57
N ILE A 4 -12.17 -5.93 -8.32
CA ILE A 4 -12.02 -4.96 -7.23
C ILE A 4 -10.53 -4.77 -6.91
N TRP A 5 -9.78 -5.87 -6.77
CA TRP A 5 -8.35 -5.79 -6.47
C TRP A 5 -7.55 -5.16 -7.60
N ILE A 6 -7.86 -5.45 -8.86
CA ILE A 6 -7.23 -4.78 -10.00
C ILE A 6 -7.57 -3.29 -10.01
N ALA A 7 -8.83 -2.90 -9.75
CA ALA A 7 -9.21 -1.49 -9.69
C ALA A 7 -8.47 -0.75 -8.56
N LEU A 8 -8.41 -1.35 -7.37
CA LEU A 8 -7.66 -0.80 -6.24
C LEU A 8 -6.16 -0.74 -6.51
N ALA A 9 -5.59 -1.75 -7.18
CA ALA A 9 -4.19 -1.74 -7.61
C ALA A 9 -3.91 -0.57 -8.55
N SER A 10 -4.77 -0.35 -9.54
CA SER A 10 -4.65 0.77 -10.49
C SER A 10 -4.75 2.13 -9.80
N LEU A 11 -5.69 2.30 -8.86
CA LEU A 11 -5.83 3.54 -8.09
C LEU A 11 -4.62 3.78 -7.17
N THR A 12 -4.15 2.73 -6.51
CA THR A 12 -2.98 2.77 -5.63
C THR A 12 -1.70 3.08 -6.42
N GLY A 13 -1.55 2.48 -7.61
CA GLY A 13 -0.44 2.76 -8.51
C GLY A 13 -0.47 4.19 -9.07
N PHE A 14 -1.66 4.67 -9.47
CA PHE A 14 -1.86 6.05 -9.87
C PHE A 14 -1.47 7.03 -8.74
N ALA A 15 -1.95 6.79 -7.52
CA ALA A 15 -1.63 7.62 -6.37
C ALA A 15 -0.12 7.61 -6.04
N ALA A 16 0.54 6.46 -6.15
CA ALA A 16 1.99 6.35 -5.97
C ALA A 16 2.74 7.21 -7.00
N VAL A 17 2.37 7.15 -8.29
CA VAL A 17 2.99 7.97 -9.35
C VAL A 17 2.72 9.46 -9.14
N ALA A 18 1.48 9.83 -8.80
CA ALA A 18 1.12 11.22 -8.53
C ALA A 18 1.92 11.79 -7.35
N MET A 19 2.05 11.03 -6.26
CA MET A 19 2.85 11.42 -5.10
C MET A 19 4.35 11.44 -5.40
N ALA A 20 4.86 10.55 -6.26
CA ALA A 20 6.25 10.58 -6.72
C ALA A 20 6.57 11.88 -7.46
N ALA A 21 5.69 12.29 -8.40
CA ALA A 21 5.83 13.54 -9.12
C ALA A 21 5.73 14.75 -8.17
N PHE A 22 4.81 14.71 -7.21
CA PHE A 22 4.68 15.75 -6.20
C PHE A 22 5.91 15.85 -5.30
N ALA A 23 6.50 14.73 -4.87
CA ALA A 23 7.75 14.74 -4.09
C ALA A 23 8.92 15.37 -4.86
N ALA A 24 9.02 15.11 -6.16
CA ALA A 24 10.12 15.60 -7.00
C ALA A 24 10.00 17.07 -7.41
N HIS A 25 8.77 17.59 -7.52
CA HIS A 25 8.52 18.92 -8.12
C HIS A 25 7.72 19.88 -7.22
N GLY A 26 6.93 19.36 -6.29
CA GLY A 26 6.01 20.14 -5.45
C GLY A 26 6.48 20.34 -4.00
N VAL A 27 7.47 19.58 -3.53
CA VAL A 27 8.02 19.69 -2.18
C VAL A 27 9.38 20.39 -2.23
N GLN A 28 9.47 21.56 -1.62
CA GLN A 28 10.70 22.37 -1.61
C GLN A 28 11.70 21.94 -0.54
N ASP A 29 11.19 21.48 0.61
CA ASP A 29 12.00 20.99 1.71
C ASP A 29 12.57 19.60 1.37
N PRO A 30 13.91 19.44 1.26
CA PRO A 30 14.54 18.17 0.93
C PRO A 30 14.22 17.04 1.92
N ASP A 31 14.09 17.35 3.21
CA ASP A 31 13.82 16.34 4.24
C ASP A 31 12.38 15.82 4.12
N ALA A 32 11.42 16.73 3.93
CA ALA A 32 10.04 16.37 3.63
C ALA A 32 9.95 15.55 2.33
N ALA A 33 10.67 15.94 1.28
CA ALA A 33 10.68 15.22 0.01
C ALA A 33 11.21 13.79 0.18
N HIS A 34 12.24 13.58 1.00
CA HIS A 34 12.78 12.26 1.32
C HIS A 34 11.74 11.37 2.04
N ILE A 35 11.02 11.94 3.02
CA ILE A 35 9.99 11.21 3.76
C ILE A 35 8.82 10.83 2.83
N VAL A 36 8.39 11.75 1.95
CA VAL A 36 7.38 11.44 0.93
C VAL A 36 7.87 10.34 0.00
N ALA A 37 9.12 10.39 -0.47
CA ALA A 37 9.69 9.36 -1.33
C ALA A 37 9.68 7.96 -0.69
N SER A 38 9.94 7.87 0.62
CA SER A 38 9.82 6.62 1.39
C SER A 38 8.37 6.10 1.41
N GLY A 39 7.40 6.99 1.61
CA GLY A 39 5.97 6.64 1.52
C GLY A 39 5.57 6.18 0.11
N VAL A 40 6.06 6.86 -0.93
CA VAL A 40 5.82 6.52 -2.35
C VAL A 40 6.33 5.12 -2.68
N GLN A 41 7.51 4.75 -2.19
CA GLN A 41 8.06 3.42 -2.39
C GLN A 41 7.12 2.35 -1.83
N MET A 42 6.64 2.53 -0.60
CA MET A 42 5.70 1.60 0.03
C MET A 42 4.34 1.57 -0.68
N HIS A 43 3.86 2.73 -1.13
CA HIS A 43 2.62 2.87 -1.92
C HIS A 43 2.72 2.08 -3.24
N GLY A 44 3.84 2.21 -3.95
CA GLY A 44 4.11 1.51 -5.21
C GLY A 44 4.22 0.00 -5.04
N TRP A 45 4.97 -0.47 -4.04
CA TRP A 45 5.07 -1.91 -3.75
C TRP A 45 3.72 -2.55 -3.49
N HIS A 46 2.83 -1.86 -2.76
CA HIS A 46 1.53 -2.41 -2.44
C HIS A 46 0.48 -2.23 -3.55
N ALA A 47 0.68 -1.31 -4.49
CA ALA A 47 -0.04 -1.34 -5.76
C ALA A 47 0.25 -2.63 -6.53
N LEU A 48 1.52 -3.03 -6.62
CA LEU A 48 1.91 -4.29 -7.28
C LEU A 48 1.40 -5.52 -6.52
N ALA A 49 1.43 -5.48 -5.18
CA ALA A 49 0.86 -6.55 -4.34
C ALA A 49 -0.67 -6.68 -4.55
N LEU A 50 -1.39 -5.55 -4.69
CA LEU A 50 -2.81 -5.53 -5.02
C LEU A 50 -3.09 -6.08 -6.42
N LEU A 51 -2.23 -5.76 -7.39
CA LEU A 51 -2.33 -6.33 -8.73
C LEU A 51 -2.15 -7.85 -8.69
N GLY A 52 -1.12 -8.32 -7.98
CA GLY A 52 -0.86 -9.74 -7.76
C GLY A 52 -2.01 -10.48 -7.07
N THR A 53 -2.58 -9.91 -6.00
CA THR A 53 -3.78 -10.46 -5.34
C THR A 53 -4.98 -10.50 -6.28
N GLY A 54 -5.17 -9.49 -7.13
CA GLY A 54 -6.21 -9.49 -8.16
C GLY A 54 -6.06 -10.65 -9.14
N LEU A 55 -4.86 -10.83 -9.69
CA LEU A 55 -4.54 -11.91 -10.63
C LEU A 55 -4.63 -13.30 -9.99
N TRP A 56 -4.27 -13.42 -8.70
CA TRP A 56 -4.33 -14.68 -7.94
C TRP A 56 -5.71 -15.02 -7.38
N SER A 57 -6.60 -14.03 -7.23
CA SER A 57 -7.94 -14.14 -6.60
C SER A 57 -8.78 -15.34 -7.09
N PRO A 58 -8.80 -15.73 -8.38
CA PRO A 58 -9.55 -16.90 -8.84
C PRO A 58 -9.10 -18.22 -8.22
N ARG A 59 -7.82 -18.33 -7.81
CA ARG A 59 -7.20 -19.55 -7.31
C ARG A 59 -7.05 -19.56 -5.79
N GLY A 60 -6.66 -18.45 -5.18
CA GLY A 60 -6.24 -18.41 -3.77
C GLY A 60 -7.33 -18.18 -2.72
N GLY A 61 -8.61 -18.30 -3.08
CA GLY A 61 -9.72 -18.37 -2.11
C GLY A 61 -9.85 -17.16 -1.18
N TRP A 62 -10.35 -17.39 0.04
CA TRP A 62 -10.64 -16.31 1.00
C TRP A 62 -9.38 -15.62 1.53
N LEU A 63 -8.27 -16.35 1.69
CA LEU A 63 -6.98 -15.80 2.15
C LEU A 63 -6.46 -14.72 1.21
N THR A 64 -6.65 -14.89 -0.12
CA THR A 64 -6.26 -13.86 -1.10
C THR A 64 -7.08 -12.58 -0.94
N ASN A 65 -8.37 -12.69 -0.62
CA ASN A 65 -9.22 -11.52 -0.40
C ASN A 65 -8.87 -10.82 0.92
N ALA A 66 -8.53 -11.58 1.96
CA ALA A 66 -8.03 -11.03 3.22
C ALA A 66 -6.69 -10.31 3.02
N ALA A 67 -5.79 -10.86 2.20
CA ALA A 67 -4.54 -10.21 1.80
C ALA A 67 -4.80 -8.88 1.07
N GLY A 68 -5.71 -8.87 0.08
CA GLY A 68 -6.09 -7.66 -0.65
C GLY A 68 -6.66 -6.58 0.26
N ALA A 69 -7.51 -6.94 1.23
CA ALA A 69 -8.04 -6.01 2.22
C ALA A 69 -6.93 -5.46 3.14
N ALA A 70 -6.03 -6.32 3.62
CA ALA A 70 -4.91 -5.92 4.46
C ALA A 70 -3.94 -4.98 3.74
N PHE A 71 -3.61 -5.25 2.46
CA PHE A 71 -2.82 -4.33 1.65
C PHE A 71 -3.50 -3.00 1.41
N THR A 72 -4.81 -3.00 1.11
CA THR A 72 -5.56 -1.76 0.87
C THR A 72 -5.58 -0.88 2.12
N LEU A 73 -6.01 -1.43 3.25
CA LEU A 73 -6.09 -0.70 4.52
C LEU A 73 -4.70 -0.30 5.02
N GLY A 74 -3.74 -1.22 4.96
CA GLY A 74 -2.37 -0.96 5.37
C GLY A 74 -1.71 0.15 4.55
N THR A 75 -1.95 0.21 3.24
CA THR A 75 -1.40 1.26 2.37
C THR A 75 -1.99 2.62 2.72
N ILE A 76 -3.32 2.69 2.91
CA ILE A 76 -4.00 3.93 3.30
C ILE A 76 -3.46 4.45 4.63
N LEU A 77 -3.39 3.60 5.66
CA LEU A 77 -2.93 4.00 6.99
C LEU A 77 -1.45 4.37 6.98
N PHE A 78 -0.60 3.51 6.41
CA PHE A 78 0.85 3.73 6.40
C PHE A 78 1.22 4.96 5.58
N CYS A 79 0.84 4.99 4.29
CA CYS A 79 1.23 6.07 3.40
C CYS A 79 0.51 7.37 3.76
N GLY A 80 -0.77 7.31 4.16
CA GLY A 80 -1.50 8.48 4.61
C GLY A 80 -0.85 9.15 5.81
N ALA A 81 -0.40 8.38 6.81
CA ALA A 81 0.31 8.92 7.97
C ALA A 81 1.69 9.48 7.62
N VAL A 82 2.46 8.77 6.77
CA VAL A 82 3.79 9.24 6.32
C VAL A 82 3.66 10.56 5.53
N TYR A 83 2.72 10.63 4.59
CA TYR A 83 2.49 11.84 3.80
C TYR A 83 1.97 13.00 4.65
N THR A 84 1.06 12.73 5.59
CA THR A 84 0.58 13.76 6.52
C THR A 84 1.73 14.33 7.34
N HIS A 85 2.57 13.46 7.91
CA HIS A 85 3.72 13.89 8.70
C HIS A 85 4.70 14.73 7.86
N ALA A 86 5.04 14.28 6.65
CA ALA A 86 5.98 14.98 5.78
C ALA A 86 5.47 16.36 5.32
N LEU A 87 4.19 16.46 4.97
CA LEU A 87 3.64 17.66 4.33
C LEU A 87 3.09 18.69 5.32
N THR A 88 2.73 18.27 6.53
CA THR A 88 2.12 19.16 7.54
C THR A 88 2.93 19.27 8.83
N GLY A 89 3.96 18.42 8.99
CA GLY A 89 4.67 18.24 10.26
C GLY A 89 3.88 17.44 11.32
N HIS A 90 2.58 17.21 11.13
CA HIS A 90 1.73 16.56 12.12
C HIS A 90 1.89 15.04 12.12
N SER A 91 2.36 14.47 13.23
CA SER A 91 2.44 13.02 13.41
C SER A 91 1.09 12.44 13.80
N LEU A 92 0.65 11.39 13.10
CA LEU A 92 -0.53 10.60 13.45
C LEU A 92 -0.20 9.43 14.41
N GLY A 93 0.97 9.47 15.06
CA GLY A 93 1.36 8.50 16.08
C GLY A 93 1.40 7.06 15.53
N SER A 94 0.63 6.16 16.17
CA SER A 94 0.64 4.72 15.87
C SER A 94 -0.04 4.32 14.56
N VAL A 95 -0.60 5.28 13.80
CA VAL A 95 -1.29 4.99 12.52
C VAL A 95 -0.33 4.36 11.50
N ALA A 96 0.88 4.90 11.33
CA ALA A 96 1.86 4.31 10.42
C ALA A 96 2.29 2.90 10.84
N PRO A 97 2.72 2.65 12.10
CA PRO A 97 3.00 1.29 12.59
C PRO A 97 1.84 0.29 12.41
N THR A 98 0.60 0.73 12.64
CA THR A 98 -0.59 -0.10 12.45
C THR A 98 -0.77 -0.46 10.98
N GLY A 99 -0.60 0.52 10.08
CA GLY A 99 -0.60 0.30 8.64
C GLY A 99 0.49 -0.69 8.22
N GLY A 100 1.72 -0.50 8.69
CA GLY A 100 2.85 -1.39 8.41
C GLY A 100 2.59 -2.83 8.85
N THR A 101 1.97 -3.01 10.02
CA THR A 101 1.56 -4.35 10.51
C THR A 101 0.55 -5.01 9.58
N LEU A 102 -0.44 -4.27 9.09
CA LEU A 102 -1.41 -4.79 8.11
C LEU A 102 -0.73 -5.16 6.78
N LEU A 103 0.24 -4.36 6.32
CA LEU A 103 1.00 -4.67 5.11
C LEU A 103 1.78 -5.99 5.25
N MET A 104 2.44 -6.20 6.40
CA MET A 104 3.12 -7.47 6.71
C MET A 104 2.13 -8.64 6.74
N ILE A 105 0.99 -8.49 7.41
CA ILE A 105 -0.07 -9.50 7.45
C ILE A 105 -0.58 -9.82 6.03
N GLY A 106 -0.75 -8.81 5.18
CA GLY A 106 -1.16 -8.99 3.79
C GLY A 106 -0.23 -9.92 3.02
N TRP A 107 1.09 -9.73 3.16
CA TRP A 107 2.09 -10.61 2.52
C TRP A 107 2.04 -12.04 3.06
N LEU A 108 1.91 -12.21 4.38
CA LEU A 108 1.77 -13.53 5.00
C LEU A 108 0.50 -14.25 4.51
N LEU A 109 -0.62 -13.54 4.41
CA LEU A 109 -1.89 -14.09 3.91
C LEU A 109 -1.81 -14.47 2.44
N LEU A 110 -1.16 -13.64 1.60
CA LEU A 110 -0.97 -13.95 0.19
C LEU A 110 -0.08 -15.20 0.02
N GLY A 111 1.02 -15.29 0.76
CA GLY A 111 1.89 -16.48 0.79
C GLY A 111 1.15 -17.73 1.26
N ALA A 112 0.41 -17.63 2.37
CA ALA A 112 -0.42 -18.72 2.88
C ALA A 112 -1.49 -19.16 1.87
N SER A 113 -2.07 -18.22 1.11
CA SER A 113 -3.04 -18.53 0.06
C SER A 113 -2.45 -19.35 -1.09
N ALA A 114 -1.14 -19.23 -1.34
CA ALA A 114 -0.44 -19.98 -2.38
C ALA A 114 -0.03 -21.38 -1.90
N LEU A 115 0.35 -21.51 -0.62
CA LEU A 115 0.74 -22.78 -0.01
C LEU A 115 -0.47 -23.67 0.33
N ARG A 116 -1.64 -23.09 0.53
CA ARG A 116 -2.88 -23.84 0.76
C ARG A 116 -3.34 -24.44 -0.57
N THR A 117 -2.91 -25.66 -0.86
CA THR A 117 -3.61 -26.52 -1.82
C THR A 117 -5.06 -26.68 -1.38
N ARG A 118 -6.00 -26.52 -2.32
CA ARG A 118 -7.42 -26.75 -2.06
C ARG A 118 -7.67 -28.16 -1.56
#